data_AF-A0A7S0AEI0-F1
#
_entry.id   AF-A0A7S0AEI0-F1
#
_cell.length_a   1.000
_cell.length_b   1.000
_cell.length_c   1.000
_cell.angle_alpha   90.00
_cell.angle_beta   90.00
_cell.angle_gamma   90.00
#
_symmetry.space_group_name_H-M   'P 1'
#
loop_
_entity.id
_entity.type
_entity.pdbx_description
1 polymer ?
#
loop_
_entity_poly.entity_id
_entity_poly.type
_entity_poly.pdbx_seq_one_letter_code
_entity_poly.pdbx_strand_id
1 'polypeptide(L)'
;NLLPCHRIQLPASMRIPTLLSLLLVLLCALSSFGDEGTGAVAQEEAPAAVDDNVVAEDAAAVVDEEAVEQEPEPEPEPEAVEQAADEQSEKETGPVAEEETSSVPEEDAPVQSGPFLDLLGETLLSLEMIDEQHAQLNTVYTNEALAGKKVIGLYFSADWCGPCRQFTPELVNFYNKMNARKGKENQFEIVWVSRCRDFESFGQYFTHMNWLAMQPELALGQHGQALFAKYKGKGIPHLVLLDEVGNLITTDARTKIPQDKAGIGFPWRNPIATLYMNLIPKSLRLLFKNQVGEVKSKVQRALKEAISGGKRKQAGAAAA
;
A
#
# COMPACT_ATOMS: atom_id res chain seq x y z
N ASN A 1 -2.98 7.62 -63.29
CA ASN A 1 -2.04 6.63 -62.72
C ASN A 1 -2.43 6.34 -61.28
N LEU A 2 -3.04 5.19 -61.04
CA LEU A 2 -3.34 4.67 -59.70
C LEU A 2 -2.57 3.35 -59.54
N LEU A 3 -1.94 3.15 -58.38
CA LEU A 3 -1.20 1.92 -58.08
C LEU A 3 -2.16 0.81 -57.62
N PRO A 4 -1.93 -0.47 -57.98
CA PRO A 4 -2.78 -1.57 -57.55
C PRO A 4 -2.52 -1.95 -56.10
N CYS A 5 -3.57 -2.03 -55.28
CA CYS A 5 -3.48 -2.56 -53.92
C CYS A 5 -3.26 -4.08 -53.94
N HIS A 6 -2.06 -4.54 -53.57
CA HIS A 6 -1.81 -5.96 -53.36
C HIS A 6 -2.57 -6.45 -52.11
N ARG A 7 -3.64 -7.22 -52.32
CA ARG A 7 -4.42 -7.85 -51.26
C ARG A 7 -3.62 -9.02 -50.67
N ILE A 8 -2.94 -8.79 -49.55
CA ILE A 8 -2.19 -9.85 -48.83
C ILE A 8 -3.20 -10.89 -48.31
N GLN A 9 -3.23 -12.05 -48.95
CA GLN A 9 -4.21 -13.09 -48.71
C GLN A 9 -3.62 -14.16 -47.79
N LEU A 10 -3.70 -13.92 -46.48
CA LEU A 10 -3.21 -14.84 -45.45
C LEU A 10 -3.94 -16.20 -45.51
N PRO A 11 -3.23 -17.34 -45.34
CA PRO A 11 -3.84 -18.66 -45.46
C PRO A 11 -4.75 -18.98 -44.27
N ALA A 12 -5.94 -19.51 -44.56
CA ALA A 12 -7.03 -19.76 -43.59
C ALA A 12 -6.81 -20.92 -42.60
N SER A 13 -5.55 -21.24 -42.28
CA SER A 13 -5.15 -22.33 -41.38
C SER A 13 -4.71 -21.86 -39.98
N MET A 14 -4.31 -20.59 -39.84
CA MET A 14 -3.95 -20.02 -38.53
C MET A 14 -5.21 -19.76 -37.68
N ARG A 15 -5.61 -20.78 -36.92
CA ARG A 15 -6.72 -20.71 -35.94
C ARG A 15 -6.45 -19.60 -34.92
N ILE A 16 -7.41 -18.67 -34.78
CA ILE A 16 -7.41 -17.53 -33.84
C ILE A 16 -6.70 -17.78 -32.47
N PRO A 17 -6.91 -18.89 -31.74
CA PRO A 17 -6.19 -19.16 -30.49
C PRO A 17 -4.66 -19.14 -30.60
N THR A 18 -4.04 -19.48 -31.73
CA THR A 18 -2.57 -19.46 -31.84
C THR A 18 -2.01 -18.04 -31.87
N LEU A 19 -2.72 -17.08 -32.49
CA LEU A 19 -2.35 -15.67 -32.47
C LEU A 19 -2.54 -15.06 -31.07
N LEU A 20 -3.59 -15.44 -30.35
CA LEU A 20 -3.80 -14.98 -28.97
C LEU A 20 -2.74 -15.53 -28.01
N SER A 21 -2.36 -16.81 -28.15
CA SER A 21 -1.22 -17.39 -27.42
C SER A 21 0.11 -16.74 -27.79
N LEU A 22 0.36 -16.42 -29.07
CA LEU A 22 1.56 -15.69 -29.48
C LEU A 22 1.62 -14.31 -28.82
N LEU A 23 0.50 -13.58 -28.79
CA LEU A 23 0.41 -12.27 -28.15
C LEU A 23 0.69 -12.35 -26.63
N LEU A 24 0.13 -13.36 -25.96
CA LEU A 24 0.39 -13.64 -24.54
C LEU A 24 1.86 -13.96 -24.27
N VAL A 25 2.49 -14.80 -25.09
CA VAL A 25 3.93 -15.11 -24.98
C VAL A 25 4.79 -13.86 -25.21
N LEU A 26 4.44 -13.02 -26.18
CA LEU A 26 5.16 -11.77 -26.46
C LEU A 26 5.06 -10.76 -25.29
N LEU A 27 3.87 -10.64 -24.69
CA LEU A 27 3.64 -9.77 -23.51
C LEU A 27 4.36 -10.29 -22.26
N CYS A 28 4.44 -11.61 -22.07
CA CYS A 28 5.26 -12.22 -21.01
C CYS A 28 6.76 -11.97 -21.23
N ALA A 29 7.26 -12.10 -22.47
CA ALA A 29 8.67 -11.83 -22.79
C ALA A 29 9.05 -10.36 -22.50
N LEU A 30 8.21 -9.41 -22.93
CA LEU A 30 8.38 -7.98 -22.64
C LEU A 30 8.26 -7.63 -21.14
N SER A 31 7.71 -8.53 -20.32
CA SER A 31 7.66 -8.39 -18.85
C SER A 31 8.93 -8.91 -18.15
N SER A 32 9.85 -9.55 -18.88
CA SER A 32 11.03 -10.21 -18.31
C SER A 32 12.37 -9.59 -18.75
N PHE A 33 12.37 -8.64 -19.68
CA PHE A 33 13.57 -7.87 -20.05
C PHE A 33 13.62 -6.56 -19.27
N GLY A 34 14.31 -6.59 -18.13
CA GLY A 34 14.35 -5.51 -17.15
C GLY A 34 15.73 -5.30 -16.54
N ASP A 35 16.65 -4.83 -17.39
CA ASP A 35 17.91 -4.16 -17.04
C ASP A 35 19.01 -5.00 -16.33
N GLU A 36 19.88 -5.62 -17.12
CA GLU A 36 21.29 -5.84 -16.76
C GLU A 36 22.14 -4.87 -17.58
N GLY A 37 22.82 -3.91 -16.92
CA GLY A 37 23.31 -2.69 -17.58
C GLY A 37 24.54 -2.03 -16.96
N THR A 38 25.58 -2.82 -16.63
CA THR A 38 27.01 -2.43 -16.50
C THR A 38 27.37 -1.06 -15.90
N GLY A 39 27.97 -1.03 -14.71
CA GLY A 39 28.64 0.17 -14.19
C GLY A 39 30.08 0.34 -14.70
N ALA A 40 30.48 1.58 -14.96
CA ALA A 40 31.88 2.01 -15.08
C ALA A 40 31.98 3.53 -14.82
N VAL A 41 32.67 3.92 -13.75
CA VAL A 41 33.11 5.31 -13.52
C VAL A 41 34.58 5.22 -13.09
N ALA A 42 35.46 5.79 -13.91
CA ALA A 42 36.88 5.88 -13.59
C ALA A 42 37.15 7.04 -12.61
N GLN A 43 38.30 6.99 -11.94
CA GLN A 43 38.81 8.12 -11.17
C GLN A 43 39.35 9.18 -12.13
N GLU A 44 39.16 10.46 -11.80
CA GLU A 44 40.03 11.54 -12.25
C GLU A 44 40.26 12.51 -11.06
N GLU A 45 41.32 13.31 -11.13
CA GLU A 45 42.02 13.83 -9.95
C GLU A 45 41.52 15.20 -9.47
N ALA A 46 41.87 15.54 -8.22
CA ALA A 46 41.75 16.89 -7.69
C ALA A 46 43.09 17.65 -7.85
N PRO A 47 43.07 18.95 -8.20
CA PRO A 47 44.18 19.86 -7.94
C PRO A 47 44.01 20.57 -6.59
N ALA A 48 45.12 20.97 -5.97
CA ALA A 48 45.13 21.61 -4.65
C ALA A 48 45.36 23.13 -4.70
N ALA A 49 44.97 23.77 -3.59
CA ALA A 49 45.41 25.04 -3.00
C ALA A 49 46.23 26.06 -3.83
N VAL A 50 45.79 27.33 -3.73
CA VAL A 50 46.70 28.48 -3.57
C VAL A 50 46.11 29.36 -2.45
N ASP A 51 46.93 29.75 -1.48
CA ASP A 51 46.58 30.69 -0.42
C ASP A 51 46.48 32.14 -0.94
N ASP A 52 45.72 32.98 -0.22
CA ASP A 52 46.26 34.30 0.16
C ASP A 52 45.62 34.82 1.47
N ASN A 53 46.35 35.65 2.22
CA ASN A 53 46.08 35.94 3.63
C ASN A 53 46.06 37.45 3.93
N VAL A 54 45.01 37.94 4.62
CA VAL A 54 44.96 39.30 5.19
C VAL A 54 44.37 39.26 6.60
N VAL A 55 44.97 40.03 7.51
CA VAL A 55 44.82 39.94 8.98
C VAL A 55 44.20 41.19 9.60
N ALA A 56 43.28 41.00 10.56
CA ALA A 56 42.98 41.83 11.75
C ALA A 56 41.94 41.03 12.59
N GLU A 57 42.05 40.79 13.91
CA GLU A 57 42.18 41.72 15.06
C GLU A 57 40.97 42.67 15.17
N ASP A 58 40.21 42.77 16.27
CA ASP A 58 40.21 42.08 17.59
C ASP A 58 38.72 42.04 18.12
N ALA A 59 38.27 41.60 19.30
CA ALA A 59 38.89 41.34 20.60
C ALA A 59 38.10 40.37 21.51
N ALA A 60 38.61 40.16 22.74
CA ALA A 60 38.01 39.45 23.88
C ALA A 60 36.83 40.23 24.53
N ALA A 61 36.11 39.77 25.57
CA ALA A 61 36.33 38.69 26.55
C ALA A 61 34.95 38.14 27.08
N VAL A 62 34.83 36.89 27.59
CA VAL A 62 34.97 36.43 29.00
C VAL A 62 34.04 37.20 29.97
N VAL A 63 33.28 36.60 30.91
CA VAL A 63 33.24 35.23 31.49
C VAL A 63 31.93 34.48 31.08
N ASP A 64 31.27 33.52 31.75
CA ASP A 64 31.34 32.89 33.10
C ASP A 64 30.85 31.41 33.08
N GLU A 65 30.98 30.66 34.19
CA GLU A 65 30.46 29.29 34.38
C GLU A 65 29.17 29.26 35.24
N GLU A 66 28.33 28.22 35.10
CA GLU A 66 28.02 27.33 36.24
C GLU A 66 27.46 25.98 35.74
N ALA A 67 27.67 24.91 36.51
CA ALA A 67 27.17 23.56 36.24
C ALA A 67 26.56 22.95 37.49
N VAL A 68 25.38 22.30 37.35
CA VAL A 68 24.72 21.58 38.44
C VAL A 68 24.21 20.24 37.92
N GLU A 69 24.72 19.14 38.47
CA GLU A 69 24.18 17.79 38.29
C GLU A 69 23.03 17.55 39.28
N GLN A 70 21.97 16.83 38.84
CA GLN A 70 21.04 16.15 39.76
C GLN A 70 20.14 15.12 39.05
N GLU A 71 20.18 13.89 39.56
CA GLU A 71 19.21 12.79 39.40
C GLU A 71 19.02 12.16 40.81
N PRO A 72 18.04 11.26 41.05
CA PRO A 72 16.59 11.39 40.82
C PRO A 72 15.81 11.02 42.13
N GLU A 73 14.61 10.41 42.01
CA GLU A 73 13.78 9.80 43.07
C GLU A 73 13.03 10.74 44.07
N PRO A 74 11.95 10.29 44.76
CA PRO A 74 11.12 9.07 44.57
C PRO A 74 9.59 9.32 44.44
N GLU A 75 8.84 8.25 44.18
CA GLU A 75 7.36 8.18 44.32
C GLU A 75 6.90 8.10 45.79
N PRO A 76 5.61 8.41 46.11
CA PRO A 76 4.98 7.98 47.35
C PRO A 76 3.56 7.36 47.21
N GLU A 77 3.49 6.05 47.35
CA GLU A 77 2.36 5.27 47.91
C GLU A 77 2.95 4.13 48.79
N PRO A 78 2.20 3.43 49.66
CA PRO A 78 0.80 3.61 50.07
C PRO A 78 0.63 3.76 51.61
N GLU A 79 -0.59 4.07 52.08
CA GLU A 79 -1.06 3.65 53.42
C GLU A 79 -2.51 3.16 53.36
N ALA A 80 -2.85 2.19 54.22
CA ALA A 80 -4.18 1.57 54.28
C ALA A 80 -4.63 1.35 55.73
N VAL A 81 -5.92 1.60 55.98
CA VAL A 81 -6.64 1.28 57.23
C VAL A 81 -8.04 0.82 56.80
N GLU A 82 -8.33 -0.48 56.72
CA GLU A 82 -8.61 -1.44 57.80
C GLU A 82 -10.03 -1.35 58.41
N GLN A 83 -10.86 -2.36 58.04
CA GLN A 83 -11.84 -3.07 58.87
C GLN A 83 -13.15 -2.34 59.28
N ALA A 84 -14.27 -3.02 59.62
CA ALA A 84 -14.51 -4.46 59.85
C ALA A 84 -15.97 -4.91 59.51
N ALA A 85 -16.15 -6.24 59.36
CA ALA A 85 -17.41 -7.03 59.55
C ALA A 85 -18.61 -6.75 58.61
N ASP A 86 -19.51 -7.71 58.32
CA ASP A 86 -19.94 -8.88 59.09
C ASP A 86 -20.18 -10.16 58.23
N GLU A 87 -20.77 -11.21 58.83
CA GLU A 87 -20.55 -12.62 58.50
C GLU A 87 -21.49 -13.37 57.50
N GLN A 88 -20.89 -14.38 56.86
CA GLN A 88 -21.38 -15.75 56.55
C GLN A 88 -22.84 -16.04 56.10
N SER A 89 -22.98 -16.77 54.99
CA SER A 89 -23.53 -18.15 55.01
C SER A 89 -23.38 -18.87 53.65
N GLU A 90 -23.37 -20.20 53.67
CA GLU A 90 -23.15 -21.05 52.48
C GLU A 90 -24.46 -21.53 51.82
N LYS A 91 -24.31 -22.02 50.57
CA LYS A 91 -24.68 -23.39 50.10
C LYS A 91 -25.76 -23.54 48.99
N GLU A 92 -25.53 -24.60 48.18
CA GLU A 92 -26.46 -25.34 47.28
C GLU A 92 -26.92 -24.72 45.94
N THR A 93 -26.08 -24.93 44.92
CA THR A 93 -26.40 -25.56 43.61
C THR A 93 -27.71 -25.21 42.88
N GLY A 94 -27.57 -24.49 41.76
CA GLY A 94 -28.52 -24.45 40.62
C GLY A 94 -27.81 -24.79 39.29
N PRO A 95 -28.53 -25.21 38.23
CA PRO A 95 -27.90 -25.83 37.05
C PRO A 95 -27.31 -24.84 36.05
N VAL A 96 -26.47 -25.39 35.15
CA VAL A 96 -26.01 -24.73 33.92
C VAL A 96 -27.23 -24.31 33.08
N ALA A 97 -27.35 -23.01 32.82
CA ALA A 97 -28.16 -22.50 31.71
C ALA A 97 -27.24 -22.35 30.48
N GLU A 98 -27.79 -22.58 29.30
CA GLU A 98 -27.03 -22.74 28.06
C GLU A 98 -26.51 -21.39 27.54
N GLU A 99 -25.43 -21.42 26.76
CA GLU A 99 -24.98 -20.24 26.01
C GLU A 99 -26.04 -19.91 24.94
N GLU A 100 -26.90 -18.92 25.20
CA GLU A 100 -27.69 -18.30 24.12
C GLU A 100 -26.73 -17.58 23.17
N THR A 101 -26.29 -18.32 22.16
CA THR A 101 -25.54 -17.79 21.02
C THR A 101 -26.42 -16.79 20.29
N SER A 102 -26.25 -15.50 20.65
CA SER A 102 -26.96 -14.39 20.01
C SER A 102 -26.53 -14.30 18.55
N SER A 103 -27.26 -15.02 17.70
CA SER A 103 -27.07 -15.07 16.26
C SER A 103 -27.54 -13.75 15.66
N VAL A 104 -26.64 -12.77 15.66
CA VAL A 104 -26.74 -11.60 14.77
C VAL A 104 -27.00 -12.13 13.36
N PRO A 105 -28.10 -11.75 12.70
CA PRO A 105 -28.36 -12.22 11.34
C PRO A 105 -27.24 -11.76 10.41
N GLU A 106 -26.69 -12.68 9.62
CA GLU A 106 -25.95 -12.32 8.41
C GLU A 106 -26.97 -11.76 7.40
N GLU A 107 -27.32 -10.47 7.52
CA GLU A 107 -28.06 -9.77 6.45
C GLU A 107 -27.27 -9.82 5.15
N ASP A 108 -27.96 -10.01 4.02
CA ASP A 108 -27.38 -10.33 2.70
C ASP A 108 -26.29 -9.32 2.26
N ALA A 109 -25.04 -9.61 2.62
CA ALA A 109 -23.90 -8.78 2.26
C ALA A 109 -23.78 -8.66 0.73
N PRO A 110 -23.76 -7.44 0.16
CA PRO A 110 -23.92 -7.24 -1.27
C PRO A 110 -22.74 -7.85 -2.04
N VAL A 111 -23.04 -8.85 -2.88
CA VAL A 111 -22.04 -9.64 -3.62
C VAL A 111 -21.16 -8.74 -4.50
N GLN A 112 -19.96 -8.45 -3.99
CA GLN A 112 -19.02 -7.55 -4.63
C GLN A 112 -18.20 -8.24 -5.72
N SER A 113 -17.92 -7.51 -6.80
CA SER A 113 -16.95 -7.95 -7.82
C SER A 113 -16.19 -6.77 -8.40
N GLY A 114 -14.86 -6.90 -8.48
CA GLY A 114 -14.03 -5.86 -9.08
C GLY A 114 -12.52 -6.09 -8.88
N PRO A 115 -11.68 -5.29 -9.57
CA PRO A 115 -10.26 -5.56 -9.72
C PRO A 115 -9.39 -5.29 -8.47
N PHE A 116 -9.98 -4.81 -7.38
CA PHE A 116 -9.27 -4.41 -6.16
C PHE A 116 -9.54 -5.29 -4.94
N LEU A 117 -10.55 -6.16 -4.95
CA LEU A 117 -10.90 -7.02 -3.81
C LEU A 117 -9.71 -7.89 -3.37
N ASP A 118 -9.08 -8.61 -4.31
CA ASP A 118 -7.82 -9.37 -4.15
C ASP A 118 -6.64 -8.57 -3.57
N LEU A 119 -6.69 -7.23 -3.62
CA LEU A 119 -5.62 -6.34 -3.15
C LEU A 119 -5.95 -5.68 -1.82
N LEU A 120 -7.23 -5.39 -1.56
CA LEU A 120 -7.63 -4.45 -0.51
C LEU A 120 -8.65 -5.00 0.51
N GLY A 121 -9.28 -6.14 0.21
CA GLY A 121 -10.46 -6.61 0.93
C GLY A 121 -11.76 -6.01 0.38
N GLU A 122 -12.88 -6.42 0.98
CA GLU A 122 -14.24 -6.05 0.56
C GLU A 122 -14.67 -4.68 1.09
N THR A 123 -14.07 -4.23 2.20
CA THR A 123 -14.33 -2.91 2.79
C THR A 123 -13.04 -2.12 3.00
N LEU A 124 -13.21 -0.80 2.95
CA LEU A 124 -12.23 0.21 3.33
C LEU A 124 -12.83 1.07 4.46
N LEU A 125 -11.98 1.80 5.17
CA LEU A 125 -12.39 2.82 6.12
C LEU A 125 -12.27 4.21 5.48
N SER A 126 -13.26 5.05 5.68
CA SER A 126 -13.14 6.52 5.62
C SER A 126 -13.13 7.09 7.04
N LEU A 127 -12.58 8.29 7.19
CA LEU A 127 -12.62 9.06 8.44
C LEU A 127 -13.38 10.35 8.20
N GLU A 128 -14.30 10.68 9.11
CA GLU A 128 -15.11 11.90 9.09
C GLU A 128 -15.02 12.57 10.47
N MET A 129 -14.82 13.89 10.49
CA MET A 129 -14.83 14.65 11.75
C MET A 129 -16.28 15.03 12.08
N ILE A 130 -16.80 14.56 13.22
CA ILE A 130 -18.13 14.96 13.71
C ILE A 130 -18.06 16.38 14.28
N ASP A 131 -16.99 16.69 15.00
CA ASP A 131 -16.68 18.00 15.56
C ASP A 131 -15.15 18.25 15.54
N GLU A 132 -14.67 19.30 16.22
CA GLU A 132 -13.25 19.68 16.22
C GLU A 132 -12.33 18.66 16.95
N GLN A 133 -12.88 17.72 17.71
CA GLN A 133 -12.14 16.81 18.60
C GLN A 133 -12.47 15.32 18.34
N HIS A 134 -13.66 15.00 17.82
CA HIS A 134 -14.11 13.63 17.61
C HIS A 134 -14.14 13.22 16.12
N ALA A 135 -13.38 12.17 15.80
CA ALA A 135 -13.37 11.52 14.50
C ALA A 135 -14.18 10.22 14.53
N GLN A 136 -14.99 9.98 13.50
CA GLN A 136 -15.68 8.72 13.26
C GLN A 136 -15.02 7.95 12.12
N LEU A 137 -14.88 6.63 12.30
CA LEU A 137 -14.48 5.71 11.23
C LEU A 137 -15.74 5.09 10.61
N ASN A 138 -15.92 5.30 9.31
CA ASN A 138 -17.06 4.81 8.53
C ASN A 138 -16.58 3.72 7.57
N THR A 139 -17.20 2.54 7.63
CA THR A 139 -16.87 1.40 6.76
C THR A 139 -17.59 1.54 5.41
N VAL A 140 -16.85 1.49 4.31
CA VAL A 140 -17.37 1.63 2.94
C VAL A 140 -16.96 0.46 2.05
N TYR A 141 -17.80 0.08 1.08
CA TYR A 141 -17.48 -1.03 0.17
C TYR A 141 -16.41 -0.65 -0.87
N THR A 142 -15.39 -1.49 -1.01
CA THR A 142 -14.20 -1.22 -1.84
C THR A 142 -14.54 -0.86 -3.29
N ASN A 143 -15.52 -1.54 -3.91
CA ASN A 143 -15.88 -1.27 -5.31
C ASN A 143 -16.66 0.03 -5.50
N GLU A 144 -17.42 0.47 -4.51
CA GLU A 144 -18.16 1.73 -4.52
C GLU A 144 -17.22 2.91 -4.27
N ALA A 145 -16.42 2.85 -3.21
CA ALA A 145 -15.47 3.91 -2.86
C ALA A 145 -14.39 4.13 -3.94
N LEU A 146 -14.02 3.07 -4.69
CA LEU A 146 -13.11 3.14 -5.84
C LEU A 146 -13.82 3.26 -7.21
N ALA A 147 -15.14 3.47 -7.24
CA ALA A 147 -15.88 3.68 -8.48
C ALA A 147 -15.42 4.96 -9.20
N GLY A 148 -15.36 4.91 -10.54
CA GLY A 148 -14.97 6.04 -11.39
C GLY A 148 -13.47 6.41 -11.37
N LYS A 149 -12.76 6.17 -10.26
CA LYS A 149 -11.35 6.52 -10.04
C LYS A 149 -10.44 6.02 -11.17
N LYS A 150 -9.50 6.86 -11.61
CA LYS A 150 -8.55 6.60 -12.73
C LYS A 150 -7.13 6.30 -12.26
N VAL A 151 -6.80 6.71 -11.04
CA VAL A 151 -5.54 6.45 -10.36
C VAL A 151 -5.88 6.08 -8.92
N ILE A 152 -5.36 4.96 -8.44
CA ILE A 152 -5.51 4.51 -7.04
C ILE A 152 -4.10 4.43 -6.46
N GLY A 153 -3.80 5.23 -5.44
CA GLY A 153 -2.53 5.22 -4.73
C GLY A 153 -2.55 4.27 -3.53
N LEU A 154 -1.65 3.29 -3.48
CA LEU A 154 -1.39 2.52 -2.26
C LEU A 154 -0.29 3.25 -1.48
N TYR A 155 -0.66 3.85 -0.35
CA TYR A 155 0.24 4.63 0.49
C TYR A 155 0.62 3.84 1.74
N PHE A 156 1.89 3.48 1.90
CA PHE A 156 2.38 2.75 3.06
C PHE A 156 3.14 3.71 3.98
N SER A 157 2.66 3.89 5.21
CA SER A 157 3.25 4.79 6.21
C SER A 157 2.78 4.45 7.63
N ALA A 158 3.35 5.13 8.63
CA ALA A 158 3.00 4.97 10.04
C ALA A 158 3.21 6.29 10.80
N ASP A 159 2.58 6.40 11.97
CA ASP A 159 2.76 7.45 12.97
C ASP A 159 4.25 7.65 13.34
N TRP A 160 4.94 6.58 13.74
CA TRP A 160 6.29 6.61 14.31
C TRP A 160 7.36 7.00 13.30
N CYS A 161 7.06 6.85 12.01
CA CYS A 161 7.94 7.15 10.90
C CYS A 161 8.11 8.66 10.66
N GLY A 162 9.20 9.26 11.15
CA GLY A 162 9.52 10.68 10.95
C GLY A 162 9.45 11.15 9.48
N PRO A 163 10.10 10.46 8.52
CA PRO A 163 9.99 10.78 7.09
C PRO A 163 8.59 10.62 6.51
N CYS A 164 7.69 9.86 7.16
CA CYS A 164 6.29 9.76 6.78
C CYS A 164 5.53 11.00 7.24
N ARG A 165 5.65 11.38 8.52
CA ARG A 165 5.03 12.61 9.07
C ARG A 165 5.40 13.87 8.28
N GLN A 166 6.62 13.93 7.72
CA GLN A 166 7.05 15.00 6.81
C GLN A 166 6.40 14.95 5.41
N PHE A 167 6.10 13.75 4.90
CA PHE A 167 5.59 13.55 3.54
C PHE A 167 4.06 13.61 3.45
N THR A 168 3.33 13.19 4.50
CA THR A 168 1.85 13.19 4.50
C THR A 168 1.23 14.56 4.18
N PRO A 169 1.69 15.69 4.77
CA PRO A 169 1.15 17.01 4.42
C PRO A 169 1.40 17.41 2.97
N GLU A 170 2.53 17.01 2.38
CA GLU A 170 2.80 17.24 0.95
C GLU A 170 1.91 16.36 0.06
N LEU A 171 1.69 15.11 0.45
CA LEU A 171 0.79 14.18 -0.24
C LEU A 171 -0.68 14.65 -0.20
N VAL A 172 -1.18 15.15 0.94
CA VAL A 172 -2.52 15.77 1.07
C VAL A 172 -2.64 16.99 0.16
N ASN A 173 -1.65 17.88 0.19
CA ASN A 173 -1.62 19.04 -0.72
C ASN A 173 -1.60 18.63 -2.20
N PHE A 174 -0.90 17.56 -2.56
CA PHE A 174 -0.86 17.04 -3.91
C PHE A 174 -2.19 16.38 -4.33
N TYR A 175 -2.76 15.54 -3.46
CA TYR A 175 -4.04 14.85 -3.64
C TYR A 175 -5.18 15.87 -3.90
N ASN A 176 -5.29 16.89 -3.05
CA ASN A 176 -6.26 17.98 -3.20
C ASN A 176 -6.08 18.72 -4.54
N LYS A 177 -4.83 19.04 -4.92
CA LYS A 177 -4.54 19.68 -6.22
C LYS A 177 -4.89 18.79 -7.41
N MET A 178 -4.76 17.47 -7.31
CA MET A 178 -5.11 16.57 -8.41
C MET A 178 -6.63 16.45 -8.58
N ASN A 179 -7.37 16.32 -7.47
CA ASN A 179 -8.83 16.19 -7.50
C ASN A 179 -9.58 17.51 -7.73
N ALA A 180 -8.94 18.68 -7.56
CA ALA A 180 -9.48 19.98 -7.95
C ALA A 180 -9.28 20.35 -9.45
N ARG A 181 -8.74 19.43 -10.27
CA ARG A 181 -8.48 19.70 -11.70
C ARG A 181 -9.73 19.60 -12.55
N LYS A 182 -10.02 20.66 -13.30
CA LYS A 182 -11.13 20.73 -14.27
C LYS A 182 -11.12 19.56 -15.25
N GLY A 183 -12.22 18.82 -15.35
CA GLY A 183 -12.38 17.62 -16.18
C GLY A 183 -11.66 16.37 -15.65
N LYS A 184 -11.09 16.41 -14.44
CA LYS A 184 -10.41 15.30 -13.74
C LYS A 184 -10.81 15.20 -12.27
N GLU A 185 -11.95 15.79 -11.91
CA GLU A 185 -12.46 15.89 -10.55
C GLU A 185 -12.64 14.51 -9.92
N ASN A 186 -12.16 14.35 -8.68
CA ASN A 186 -12.25 13.12 -7.88
C ASN A 186 -11.70 11.84 -8.55
N GLN A 187 -10.86 11.95 -9.60
CA GLN A 187 -10.32 10.81 -10.34
C GLN A 187 -9.08 10.16 -9.71
N PHE A 188 -8.46 10.77 -8.70
CA PHE A 188 -7.38 10.19 -7.91
C PHE A 188 -7.94 9.77 -6.54
N GLU A 189 -7.70 8.53 -6.15
CA GLU A 189 -7.97 8.06 -4.78
C GLU A 189 -6.68 7.55 -4.14
N ILE A 190 -6.60 7.62 -2.81
CA ILE A 190 -5.53 6.98 -2.04
C ILE A 190 -6.16 6.00 -1.05
N VAL A 191 -5.54 4.82 -0.94
CA VAL A 191 -5.82 3.83 0.10
C VAL A 191 -4.56 3.70 0.93
N TRP A 192 -4.65 4.18 2.17
CA TRP A 192 -3.60 4.05 3.16
C TRP A 192 -3.52 2.61 3.67
N VAL A 193 -2.32 2.04 3.64
CA VAL A 193 -1.99 0.73 4.18
C VAL A 193 -1.13 0.98 5.41
N SER A 194 -1.78 1.08 6.55
CA SER A 194 -1.15 1.48 7.80
C SER A 194 -0.05 0.52 8.25
N ARG A 195 0.96 1.09 8.89
CA ARG A 195 2.03 0.39 9.62
C ARG A 195 2.21 0.95 11.04
N CYS A 196 1.18 1.61 11.57
CA CYS A 196 1.09 1.96 13.00
C CYS A 196 1.14 0.70 13.86
N ARG A 197 1.46 0.81 15.15
CA ARG A 197 1.64 -0.37 16.02
C ARG A 197 0.35 -0.85 16.68
N ASP A 198 -0.64 0.03 16.75
CA ASP A 198 -1.84 -0.06 17.56
C ASP A 198 -2.96 0.81 16.94
N PHE A 199 -4.18 0.62 17.42
CA PHE A 199 -5.39 1.24 16.86
C PHE A 199 -5.53 2.73 17.21
N GLU A 200 -4.99 3.17 18.36
CA GLU A 200 -5.01 4.58 18.76
C GLU A 200 -4.10 5.40 17.84
N SER A 201 -2.86 4.96 17.65
CA SER A 201 -1.90 5.56 16.71
C SER A 201 -2.34 5.43 15.25
N PHE A 202 -3.17 4.44 14.91
CA PHE A 202 -3.87 4.40 13.63
C PHE A 202 -4.87 5.55 13.52
N GLY A 203 -5.81 5.68 14.47
CA GLY A 203 -6.87 6.68 14.45
C GLY A 203 -6.34 8.11 14.46
N GLN A 204 -5.48 8.43 15.42
CA GLN A 204 -4.88 9.77 15.55
C GLN A 204 -4.17 10.20 14.26
N TYR A 205 -3.30 9.35 13.70
CA TYR A 205 -2.53 9.67 12.49
C TYR A 205 -3.40 9.70 11.21
N PHE A 206 -4.53 8.98 11.19
CA PHE A 206 -5.48 9.02 10.08
C PHE A 206 -6.22 10.36 9.97
N THR A 207 -6.43 11.09 11.09
CA THR A 207 -7.03 12.44 11.08
C THR A 207 -6.27 13.45 10.19
N HIS A 208 -4.98 13.21 9.93
CA HIS A 208 -4.15 14.04 9.07
C HIS A 208 -4.28 13.70 7.58
N MET A 209 -5.24 12.86 7.20
CA MET A 209 -5.44 12.37 5.83
C MET A 209 -6.91 12.52 5.42
N ASN A 210 -7.16 12.75 4.13
CA ASN A 210 -8.52 12.96 3.59
C ASN A 210 -8.83 12.01 2.42
N TRP A 211 -8.49 10.73 2.64
CA TRP A 211 -8.63 9.62 1.70
C TRP A 211 -8.97 8.34 2.48
N LEU A 212 -8.99 7.17 1.82
CA LEU A 212 -9.42 5.91 2.41
C LEU A 212 -8.26 5.17 3.12
N ALA A 213 -8.59 4.23 4.00
CA ALA A 213 -7.64 3.29 4.61
C ALA A 213 -8.08 1.83 4.43
N MET A 214 -7.10 0.93 4.36
CA MET A 214 -7.31 -0.51 4.52
C MET A 214 -7.59 -0.84 5.99
N GLN A 215 -8.43 -1.85 6.25
CA GLN A 215 -8.69 -2.36 7.60
C GLN A 215 -7.37 -2.66 8.35
N PRO A 216 -7.18 -2.21 9.60
CA PRO A 216 -5.90 -2.31 10.31
C PRO A 216 -5.34 -3.74 10.38
N GLU A 217 -6.21 -4.71 10.64
CA GLU A 217 -5.86 -6.12 10.82
C GLU A 217 -5.30 -6.72 9.52
N LEU A 218 -5.89 -6.32 8.38
CA LEU A 218 -5.47 -6.73 7.05
C LEU A 218 -4.18 -6.02 6.61
N ALA A 219 -4.01 -4.75 7.00
CA ALA A 219 -2.83 -3.93 6.69
C ALA A 219 -1.58 -4.35 7.49
N LEU A 220 -1.73 -4.66 8.77
CA LEU A 220 -0.65 -5.10 9.66
C LEU A 220 -0.35 -6.60 9.51
N GLY A 221 -1.37 -7.40 9.21
CA GLY A 221 -1.27 -8.84 8.98
C GLY A 221 -0.47 -9.24 7.74
N GLN A 222 -0.46 -10.55 7.45
CA GLN A 222 0.32 -11.12 6.34
C GLN A 222 -0.05 -10.51 4.97
N HIS A 223 -1.28 -10.04 4.79
CA HIS A 223 -1.77 -9.48 3.53
C HIS A 223 -1.12 -8.15 3.19
N GLY A 224 -1.17 -7.14 4.08
CA GLY A 224 -0.50 -5.86 3.86
C GLY A 224 1.01 -5.98 3.76
N GLN A 225 1.63 -6.91 4.49
CA GLN A 225 3.05 -7.26 4.34
C GLN A 225 3.36 -7.84 2.95
N ALA A 226 2.54 -8.79 2.46
CA ALA A 226 2.67 -9.34 1.11
C ALA A 226 2.40 -8.29 0.02
N LEU A 227 1.49 -7.34 0.26
CA LEU A 227 1.19 -6.22 -0.63
C LEU A 227 2.37 -5.25 -0.74
N PHE A 228 3.01 -4.92 0.39
CA PHE A 228 4.22 -4.10 0.43
C PHE A 228 5.39 -4.77 -0.32
N ALA A 229 5.60 -6.07 -0.09
CA ALA A 229 6.63 -6.86 -0.78
C ALA A 229 6.37 -6.98 -2.30
N LYS A 230 5.11 -7.24 -2.69
CA LYS A 230 4.65 -7.29 -4.10
C LYS A 230 5.00 -6.01 -4.88
N TYR A 231 4.91 -4.85 -4.23
CA TYR A 231 5.29 -3.57 -4.83
C TYR A 231 6.69 -3.09 -4.44
N LYS A 232 7.59 -4.02 -4.11
CA LYS A 232 9.03 -3.83 -3.86
C LYS A 232 9.34 -2.75 -2.81
N GLY A 233 8.48 -2.59 -1.80
CA GLY A 233 8.70 -1.67 -0.69
C GLY A 233 9.96 -2.04 0.10
N LYS A 234 10.90 -1.08 0.22
CA LYS A 234 12.15 -1.23 1.00
C LYS A 234 12.15 -0.46 2.32
N GLY A 235 11.22 0.49 2.47
CA GLY A 235 11.05 1.35 3.63
C GLY A 235 9.77 2.18 3.46
N ILE A 236 9.46 3.04 4.42
CA ILE A 236 8.32 3.97 4.37
C ILE A 236 8.82 5.42 4.55
N PRO A 237 8.15 6.44 3.97
CA PRO A 237 6.91 6.35 3.18
C PRO A 237 7.13 5.74 1.79
N HIS A 238 6.23 4.84 1.38
CA HIS A 238 6.18 4.25 0.03
C HIS A 238 4.84 4.58 -0.63
N LEU A 239 4.84 4.99 -1.89
CA LEU A 239 3.62 5.33 -2.62
C LEU A 239 3.63 4.73 -4.02
N VAL A 240 2.67 3.84 -4.25
CA VAL A 240 2.51 3.06 -5.48
C VAL A 240 1.23 3.51 -6.18
N LEU A 241 1.29 3.88 -7.45
CA LEU A 241 0.10 4.24 -8.22
C LEU A 241 -0.36 3.06 -9.09
N LEU A 242 -1.66 2.76 -9.05
CA LEU A 242 -2.34 1.76 -9.87
C LEU A 242 -3.40 2.40 -10.79
N ASP A 243 -3.68 1.78 -11.94
CA ASP A 243 -4.77 2.21 -12.84
C ASP A 243 -6.15 1.76 -12.34
N GLU A 244 -7.22 2.19 -13.02
CA GLU A 244 -8.62 1.80 -12.81
C GLU A 244 -8.94 0.28 -12.96
N VAL A 245 -7.93 -0.56 -13.20
CA VAL A 245 -7.99 -2.04 -13.28
C VAL A 245 -6.97 -2.68 -12.31
N GLY A 246 -6.27 -1.90 -11.49
CA GLY A 246 -5.27 -2.37 -10.52
C GLY A 246 -3.94 -2.82 -11.15
N ASN A 247 -3.63 -2.37 -12.37
CA ASN A 247 -2.33 -2.53 -13.01
C ASN A 247 -1.35 -1.49 -12.46
N LEU A 248 -0.05 -1.83 -12.37
CA LEU A 248 0.97 -0.92 -11.87
C LEU A 248 1.25 0.23 -12.85
N ILE A 249 1.19 1.48 -12.35
CA ILE A 249 1.64 2.68 -13.07
C ILE A 249 3.10 2.98 -12.70
N THR A 250 3.38 3.13 -11.40
CA THR A 250 4.73 3.41 -10.87
C THR A 250 4.78 3.08 -9.38
N THR A 251 5.92 2.56 -8.89
CA THR A 251 6.21 2.35 -7.47
C THR A 251 6.94 3.54 -6.84
N ASP A 252 7.08 4.64 -7.58
CA ASP A 252 8.06 5.71 -7.32
C ASP A 252 7.36 7.09 -7.25
N ALA A 253 6.11 7.13 -6.80
CA ALA A 253 5.38 8.40 -6.71
C ALA A 253 5.83 9.26 -5.52
N ARG A 254 6.42 8.66 -4.48
CA ARG A 254 6.94 9.37 -3.30
C ARG A 254 8.11 10.30 -3.63
N THR A 255 8.93 9.99 -4.63
CA THR A 255 10.05 10.84 -5.08
C THR A 255 9.57 11.90 -6.09
N LYS A 256 8.58 11.55 -6.92
CA LYS A 256 8.05 12.41 -7.98
C LYS A 256 7.14 13.52 -7.48
N ILE A 257 6.38 13.32 -6.40
CA ILE A 257 5.52 14.39 -5.83
C ILE A 257 6.33 15.63 -5.43
N PRO A 258 7.45 15.53 -4.67
CA PRO A 258 8.32 16.68 -4.38
C PRO A 258 8.93 17.35 -5.62
N GLN A 259 9.18 16.60 -6.70
CA GLN A 259 9.80 17.09 -7.94
C GLN A 259 8.78 17.76 -8.88
N ASP A 260 7.55 17.23 -8.94
CA ASP A 260 6.45 17.67 -9.78
C ASP A 260 5.25 18.09 -8.90
N LYS A 261 5.47 19.10 -8.04
CA LYS A 261 4.44 19.64 -7.12
C LYS A 261 3.22 20.24 -7.83
N ALA A 262 3.33 20.49 -9.13
CA ALA A 262 2.25 20.91 -10.01
C ALA A 262 1.46 19.73 -10.60
N GLY A 263 2.03 18.52 -10.63
CA GLY A 263 1.47 17.29 -11.19
C GLY A 263 1.36 17.30 -12.71
N ILE A 264 2.29 17.95 -13.42
CA ILE A 264 2.28 18.07 -14.89
C ILE A 264 2.47 16.69 -15.53
N GLY A 265 3.39 15.88 -15.01
CA GLY A 265 3.62 14.52 -15.46
C GLY A 265 2.68 13.49 -14.85
N PHE A 266 1.94 13.84 -13.78
CA PHE A 266 1.07 12.91 -13.06
C PHE A 266 0.04 12.24 -13.99
N PRO A 267 -0.14 10.90 -13.92
CA PRO A 267 0.38 9.96 -12.91
C PRO A 267 1.70 9.25 -13.29
N TRP A 268 2.55 9.88 -14.11
CA TRP A 268 3.90 9.43 -14.46
C TRP A 268 3.96 8.01 -15.06
N ARG A 269 3.05 7.73 -16.01
CA ARG A 269 3.05 6.50 -16.83
C ARG A 269 4.32 6.45 -17.70
N ASN A 270 4.87 5.24 -17.87
CA ASN A 270 5.81 4.97 -18.96
C ASN A 270 5.10 5.20 -20.33
N PRO A 271 5.75 5.83 -21.33
CA PRO A 271 5.11 6.10 -22.63
C PRO A 271 4.58 4.85 -23.35
N ILE A 272 5.24 3.70 -23.23
CA ILE A 272 4.81 2.42 -23.82
C ILE A 272 3.50 1.95 -23.17
N ALA A 273 3.38 2.10 -21.84
CA ALA A 273 2.15 1.79 -21.11
C ALA A 273 0.99 2.71 -21.52
N THR A 274 1.26 3.99 -21.80
CA THR A 274 0.25 4.92 -22.32
C THR A 274 -0.27 4.51 -23.70
N LEU A 275 0.60 4.03 -24.60
CA LEU A 275 0.17 3.48 -25.89
C LEU A 275 -0.72 2.24 -25.71
N TYR A 276 -0.30 1.26 -24.90
CA TYR A 276 -1.07 0.05 -24.59
C TYR A 276 -2.49 0.39 -24.08
N MET A 277 -2.59 1.36 -23.17
CA MET A 277 -3.87 1.78 -22.56
C MET A 277 -4.82 2.46 -23.56
N ASN A 278 -4.29 3.09 -24.62
CA ASN A 278 -5.07 3.68 -25.70
C ASN A 278 -5.49 2.63 -26.74
N LEU A 279 -4.67 1.60 -26.98
CA LEU A 279 -4.95 0.53 -27.95
C LEU A 279 -5.90 -0.55 -27.40
N ILE A 280 -5.91 -0.83 -26.09
CA ILE A 280 -6.70 -1.91 -25.50
C ILE A 280 -7.83 -1.40 -24.58
N PRO A 281 -9.11 -1.50 -25.02
CA PRO A 281 -10.29 -1.14 -24.23
C PRO A 281 -10.34 -1.72 -22.82
N LYS A 282 -10.89 -0.96 -21.87
CA LYS A 282 -11.01 -1.35 -20.45
C LYS A 282 -11.64 -2.74 -20.26
N SER A 283 -12.68 -3.07 -21.02
CA SER A 283 -13.39 -4.35 -20.96
C SER A 283 -12.47 -5.54 -21.25
N LEU A 284 -11.57 -5.42 -22.24
CA LEU A 284 -10.57 -6.45 -22.54
C LEU A 284 -9.51 -6.53 -21.44
N ARG A 285 -9.02 -5.39 -20.94
CA ARG A 285 -8.06 -5.35 -19.80
C ARG A 285 -8.64 -6.06 -18.54
N LEU A 286 -9.93 -5.86 -18.25
CA LEU A 286 -10.64 -6.54 -17.15
C LEU A 286 -10.79 -8.05 -17.40
N LEU A 287 -11.23 -8.47 -18.60
CA LEU A 287 -11.38 -9.89 -18.94
C LEU A 287 -10.05 -10.66 -18.81
N PHE A 288 -8.95 -10.10 -19.30
CA PHE A 288 -7.63 -10.71 -19.14
C PHE A 288 -7.20 -10.79 -17.68
N LYS A 289 -7.45 -9.76 -16.86
CA LYS A 289 -7.12 -9.80 -15.43
C LYS A 289 -7.86 -10.92 -14.69
N ASN A 290 -9.17 -11.06 -14.91
CA ASN A 290 -9.98 -12.08 -14.25
C ASN A 290 -9.53 -13.49 -14.66
N GLN A 291 -9.30 -13.73 -15.96
CA GLN A 291 -8.79 -15.02 -16.46
C GLN A 291 -7.39 -15.36 -15.92
N VAL A 292 -6.49 -14.39 -15.83
CA VAL A 292 -5.16 -14.59 -15.23
C VAL A 292 -5.26 -14.89 -13.73
N GLY A 293 -6.18 -14.27 -13.00
CA GLY A 293 -6.46 -14.59 -11.59
C GLY A 293 -6.93 -16.03 -11.39
N GLU A 294 -7.88 -16.48 -12.22
CA GLU A 294 -8.40 -17.86 -12.19
C GLU A 294 -7.33 -18.90 -12.54
N VAL A 295 -6.52 -18.66 -13.57
CA VAL A 295 -5.39 -19.54 -13.93
C VAL A 295 -4.33 -19.55 -12.83
N LYS A 296 -3.98 -18.39 -12.26
CA LYS A 296 -2.99 -18.28 -11.18
C LYS A 296 -3.43 -19.08 -9.95
N SER A 297 -4.69 -18.97 -9.52
CA SER A 297 -5.17 -19.70 -8.33
C SER A 297 -5.19 -21.23 -8.56
N LYS A 298 -5.55 -21.69 -9.77
CA LYS A 298 -5.45 -23.10 -10.18
C LYS A 298 -4.00 -23.61 -10.16
N VAL A 299 -3.05 -22.86 -10.73
CA VAL A 299 -1.61 -23.21 -10.72
C VAL A 299 -1.04 -23.22 -9.29
N GLN A 300 -1.38 -22.22 -8.47
CA GLN A 300 -0.92 -22.13 -7.09
C GLN A 300 -1.47 -23.27 -6.21
N ARG A 301 -2.70 -23.73 -6.48
CA ARG A 301 -3.31 -24.90 -5.84
C ARG A 301 -2.56 -26.18 -6.22
N ALA A 302 -2.38 -26.44 -7.52
CA ALA A 302 -1.66 -27.63 -8.01
C ALA A 302 -0.20 -27.69 -7.49
N LEU A 303 0.48 -26.55 -7.38
CA LEU A 303 1.82 -26.46 -6.80
C LEU A 303 1.83 -26.82 -5.29
N LYS A 304 0.84 -26.33 -4.52
CA LYS A 304 0.68 -26.66 -3.10
C LYS A 304 0.37 -28.14 -2.88
N GLU A 305 -0.46 -28.73 -3.74
CA GLU A 305 -0.77 -30.16 -3.76
C GLU A 305 0.46 -31.02 -4.10
N ALA A 306 1.24 -30.65 -5.13
CA ALA A 306 2.48 -31.35 -5.47
C ALA A 306 3.52 -31.32 -4.33
N ILE A 307 3.74 -30.17 -3.69
CA ILE A 307 4.71 -30.02 -2.58
C ILE A 307 4.27 -30.83 -1.34
N SER A 308 2.98 -30.80 -1.00
CA SER A 308 2.44 -31.55 0.15
C SER A 308 2.38 -33.06 -0.09
N GLY A 309 2.07 -33.49 -1.32
CA GLY A 309 2.18 -34.89 -1.74
C GLY A 309 3.61 -35.42 -1.69
N GLY A 310 4.60 -34.59 -2.09
CA GLY A 310 6.02 -34.90 -1.95
C GLY A 310 6.44 -35.17 -0.50
N LYS A 311 6.05 -34.28 0.43
CA LYS A 311 6.34 -34.46 1.86
C LYS A 311 5.72 -35.74 2.44
N ARG A 312 4.50 -36.12 2.04
CA ARG A 312 3.89 -37.39 2.49
C ARG A 312 4.68 -38.62 2.00
N LYS A 313 5.20 -38.61 0.77
CA LYS A 313 6.03 -39.72 0.26
C LYS A 313 7.39 -39.83 0.98
N GLN A 314 8.03 -38.71 1.33
CA GLN A 314 9.28 -38.76 2.11
C GLN A 314 9.05 -39.21 3.55
N ALA A 315 8.00 -38.73 4.22
CA ALA A 315 7.67 -39.16 5.59
C ALA A 315 7.38 -40.67 5.67
N GLY A 316 6.64 -41.22 4.71
CA GLY A 316 6.38 -42.67 4.64
C GLY A 316 7.60 -43.54 4.28
N ALA A 317 8.66 -42.96 3.71
CA ALA A 317 9.90 -43.65 3.36
C ALA A 317 11.02 -43.52 4.42
N ALA A 318 10.77 -42.78 5.50
CA ALA A 318 11.67 -42.64 6.65
C ALA A 318 11.13 -43.32 7.93
N ALA A 319 10.02 -44.06 7.80
CA ALA A 319 9.33 -44.76 8.88
C ALA A 319 9.09 -46.26 8.57
N ALA A 320 9.90 -46.80 7.65
CA ALA A 320 9.88 -48.18 7.16
C ALA A 320 11.33 -48.64 6.89
#